data_AF-A0A923R911-F1
#
_entry.id   AF-A0A923R911-F1
#
_cell.length_a   1.000
_cell.length_b   1.000
_cell.length_c   1.000
_cell.angle_alpha   90.00
_cell.angle_beta   90.00
_cell.angle_gamma   90.00
#
_symmetry.space_group_name_H-M   'P 1'
#
loop_
_entity.id
_entity.type
_entity.pdbx_description
1 polymer ?
#
loop_
_entity_poly.entity_id
_entity_poly.type
_entity_poly.pdbx_seq_one_letter_code
_entity_poly.pdbx_strand_id
1 'polypeptide(L)'
;MIEATKIAAKYNIRVPGDWMLVFRAIVTMEGMGRLLDPEFDMIAMGQTLIMDVVKIQTSPARLKADAYKIAKDLVGLLEFLPRNLRWAMKKLARNDYAIEIKSPDTARLAVFMDRGTRRIARSINATGLLIAGALMVQADKGYHWDDFSVSGLTLIALGIFFILRPGK
;
A
#
# COMPACT_ATOMS: atom_id res chain seq x y z
N MET A 1 47.98 8.60 -15.37
CA MET A 1 47.00 7.74 -14.66
C MET A 1 47.35 7.42 -13.20
N ILE A 2 48.61 7.17 -12.85
CA ILE A 2 49.06 6.88 -11.47
C ILE A 2 48.73 8.02 -10.49
N GLU A 3 48.79 9.28 -10.94
CA GLU A 3 48.39 10.43 -10.13
C GLU A 3 46.88 10.44 -9.81
N ALA A 4 46.03 10.09 -10.77
CA ALA A 4 44.57 10.08 -10.56
C ALA A 4 44.16 9.04 -9.50
N THR A 5 44.83 7.88 -9.48
CA THR A 5 44.61 6.85 -8.45
C THR A 5 45.12 7.30 -7.09
N LYS A 6 46.27 7.99 -7.03
CA LYS A 6 46.78 8.61 -5.79
C LYS A 6 45.83 9.67 -5.25
N ILE A 7 45.26 10.50 -6.12
CA ILE A 7 44.28 11.53 -5.74
C ILE A 7 43.00 10.87 -5.20
N ALA A 8 42.45 9.86 -5.89
CA ALA A 8 41.27 9.14 -5.43
C ALA A 8 41.46 8.50 -4.04
N ALA A 9 42.64 7.92 -3.79
CA ALA A 9 43.01 7.37 -2.49
C ALA A 9 43.18 8.45 -1.42
N LYS A 10 43.83 9.58 -1.75
CA LYS A 10 44.05 10.71 -0.83
C LYS A 10 42.75 11.35 -0.36
N TYR A 11 41.74 11.45 -1.23
CA TYR A 11 40.43 12.03 -0.91
C TYR A 11 39.38 11.00 -0.51
N ASN A 12 39.77 9.75 -0.27
CA ASN A 12 38.90 8.66 0.17
C ASN A 12 37.68 8.43 -0.77
N ILE A 13 37.87 8.67 -2.07
CA ILE A 13 36.84 8.49 -3.08
C ILE A 13 36.63 6.99 -3.29
N ARG A 14 35.45 6.50 -2.92
CA ARG A 14 35.09 5.07 -3.04
C ARG A 14 34.72 4.75 -4.49
N VAL A 15 35.68 4.24 -5.25
CA VAL A 15 35.49 3.84 -6.65
C VAL A 15 34.79 2.46 -6.70
N PRO A 16 33.65 2.30 -7.41
CA PRO A 16 32.99 1.00 -7.54
C PRO A 16 33.89 -0.04 -8.23
N GLY A 17 33.71 -1.33 -7.89
CA GLY A 17 34.58 -2.42 -8.36
C GLY A 17 34.70 -2.51 -9.89
N ASP A 18 33.61 -2.26 -10.61
CA ASP A 18 33.59 -2.31 -12.08
C ASP A 18 34.51 -1.25 -12.71
N TRP A 19 34.58 -0.06 -12.10
CA TRP A 19 35.49 0.98 -12.56
C TRP A 19 36.95 0.65 -12.28
N MET A 20 37.24 -0.06 -11.18
CA MET A 20 38.59 -0.52 -10.87
C MET A 20 39.11 -1.52 -11.93
N LEU A 21 38.23 -2.36 -12.47
CA LEU A 21 38.56 -3.27 -13.58
C LEU A 21 38.93 -2.50 -14.84
N VAL A 22 38.15 -1.47 -15.19
CA VAL A 22 38.43 -0.58 -16.33
C VAL A 22 39.78 0.13 -16.13
N PHE A 23 40.03 0.69 -14.94
CA PHE A 23 41.31 1.33 -14.63
C PHE A 23 42.49 0.36 -14.78
N ARG A 24 42.35 -0.88 -14.28
CA ARG A 24 43.39 -1.91 -14.42
C ARG A 24 43.65 -2.24 -15.89
N ALA A 25 42.62 -2.38 -16.70
CA ALA A 25 42.77 -2.64 -18.14
C ALA A 25 43.51 -1.50 -18.85
N ILE A 26 43.16 -0.24 -18.55
CA ILE A 26 43.83 0.94 -19.09
C ILE A 26 45.31 0.96 -18.68
N VAL A 27 45.61 0.80 -17.39
CA VAL A 27 47.00 0.81 -16.90
C VAL A 27 47.83 -0.33 -17.50
N THR A 28 47.22 -1.50 -17.68
CA THR A 28 47.92 -2.66 -18.27
C THR A 28 48.22 -2.40 -19.74
N MET A 29 47.27 -1.84 -20.49
CA MET A 29 47.44 -1.49 -21.89
C MET A 29 48.48 -0.38 -22.09
N GLU A 30 48.48 0.64 -21.24
CA GLU A 30 49.48 1.71 -21.23
C GLU A 30 50.89 1.17 -20.91
N GLY A 31 50.98 0.24 -19.95
CA GLY A 31 52.24 -0.44 -19.60
C GLY A 31 52.78 -1.31 -20.73
N MET A 32 51.91 -2.07 -21.41
CA MET A 32 52.29 -2.86 -22.58
C MET A 32 52.70 -1.99 -23.77
N GLY A 33 51.99 -0.87 -24.01
CA GLY A 33 52.35 0.09 -25.06
C GLY A 33 53.71 0.72 -24.85
N ARG A 34 54.03 1.10 -23.60
CA ARG A 34 55.35 1.66 -23.25
C ARG A 34 56.52 0.69 -23.35
N LEU A 35 56.27 -0.62 -23.32
CA LEU A 35 57.31 -1.62 -23.57
C LEU A 35 57.70 -1.68 -25.06
N LEU A 36 56.79 -1.33 -25.97
CA LEU A 36 57.01 -1.34 -27.42
C LEU A 36 57.45 0.02 -27.95
N ASP A 37 56.90 1.09 -27.41
CA ASP A 37 57.24 2.48 -27.73
C ASP A 37 57.38 3.30 -26.43
N PRO A 38 58.60 3.70 -26.04
CA PRO A 38 58.83 4.43 -24.79
C PRO A 38 58.04 5.73 -24.65
N GLU A 39 57.70 6.39 -25.77
CA GLU A 39 56.98 7.67 -25.82
C GLU A 39 55.46 7.48 -25.91
N PHE A 40 54.96 6.25 -25.78
CA PHE A 40 53.55 5.91 -25.92
C PHE A 40 52.65 6.64 -24.89
N ASP A 41 51.75 7.48 -25.41
CA ASP A 41 50.70 8.16 -24.65
C ASP A 41 49.31 7.62 -25.03
N MET A 42 48.75 6.78 -24.15
CA MET A 42 47.42 6.21 -24.30
C MET A 42 46.31 7.26 -24.20
N ILE A 43 46.50 8.33 -23.41
CA ILE A 43 45.49 9.37 -23.22
C ILE A 43 45.35 10.19 -24.51
N ALA A 44 46.47 10.56 -25.14
CA ALA A 44 46.47 11.30 -26.39
C ALA A 44 45.76 10.53 -27.52
N MET A 45 45.98 9.23 -27.65
CA MET A 45 45.25 8.40 -28.61
C MET A 45 43.77 8.23 -28.25
N GLY A 46 43.48 8.01 -26.97
CA GLY A 46 42.12 7.87 -26.47
C GLY A 46 41.27 9.13 -26.69
N GLN A 47 41.89 10.31 -26.63
CA GLN A 47 41.22 11.60 -26.80
C GLN A 47 40.52 11.71 -28.16
N THR A 48 41.18 11.29 -29.24
CA THR A 48 40.61 11.30 -30.60
C THR A 48 39.42 10.35 -30.69
N LEU A 49 39.56 9.14 -30.13
CA LEU A 49 38.50 8.13 -30.12
C LEU A 49 37.27 8.61 -29.34
N ILE A 50 37.48 9.23 -28.17
CA ILE A 50 36.43 9.80 -27.34
C ILE A 50 35.74 10.95 -28.07
N MET A 51 36.51 11.83 -28.73
CA MET A 51 35.94 12.96 -29.49
C MET A 51 35.01 12.49 -30.61
N ASP A 52 35.34 11.43 -31.32
CA ASP A 52 34.49 10.90 -32.39
C ASP A 52 33.21 10.26 -31.83
N VAL A 53 33.33 9.53 -30.72
CA VAL A 53 32.16 8.95 -30.03
C VAL A 53 31.24 10.05 -29.48
N VAL A 54 31.79 11.09 -28.86
CA VAL A 54 31.02 12.24 -28.35
C VAL A 54 30.35 12.99 -29.49
N LYS A 55 31.03 13.21 -30.62
CA LYS A 55 30.41 13.84 -31.81
C LYS A 55 29.22 13.03 -32.33
N ILE A 56 29.32 11.70 -32.34
CA ILE A 56 28.22 10.82 -32.78
C ILE A 56 27.05 10.90 -31.80
N GLN A 57 27.33 10.86 -30.49
CA GLN A 57 26.30 10.91 -29.45
C GLN A 57 25.61 12.28 -29.37
N THR A 58 26.35 13.36 -29.57
CA THR A 58 25.85 14.75 -29.59
C THR A 58 25.45 15.21 -31.00
N SER A 59 25.39 14.28 -31.97
CA SER A 59 25.06 14.66 -33.34
C SER A 59 23.62 15.20 -33.42
N PRO A 60 23.38 16.31 -34.16
CA PRO A 60 22.05 16.88 -34.30
C PRO A 60 21.03 15.88 -34.86
N ALA A 61 21.49 14.93 -35.68
CA ALA A 61 20.66 13.85 -36.23
C ALA A 61 20.11 12.93 -35.13
N ARG A 62 20.95 12.57 -34.15
CA ARG A 62 20.54 11.70 -33.04
C ARG A 62 19.60 12.40 -32.07
N LEU A 63 19.87 13.68 -31.74
CA LEU A 63 18.94 14.50 -30.96
C LEU A 63 17.56 14.61 -31.63
N LYS A 64 17.50 14.81 -32.95
CA LYS A 64 16.23 14.84 -33.70
C LYS A 64 15.51 13.51 -33.66
N ALA A 65 16.23 12.40 -33.81
CA ALA A 65 15.64 11.07 -33.74
C ALA A 65 15.05 10.77 -32.35
N ASP A 66 15.74 11.17 -31.28
CA ASP A 66 15.26 10.97 -29.91
C ASP A 66 14.10 11.91 -29.58
N ALA A 67 14.15 13.17 -30.03
CA ALA A 67 13.02 14.10 -29.93
C ALA A 67 11.77 13.58 -30.67
N TYR A 68 11.95 12.97 -31.84
CA TYR A 68 10.84 12.37 -32.60
C TYR A 68 10.23 11.17 -31.88
N LYS A 69 11.05 10.31 -31.27
CA LYS A 69 10.54 9.19 -30.44
C LYS A 69 9.72 9.71 -29.26
N ILE A 70 10.26 10.68 -28.52
CA ILE A 70 9.57 11.29 -27.38
C ILE A 70 8.24 11.93 -27.84
N ALA A 71 8.24 12.66 -28.95
CA ALA A 71 7.02 13.26 -29.50
C ALA A 71 5.98 12.19 -29.87
N LYS A 72 6.41 11.08 -30.50
CA LYS A 72 5.53 9.96 -30.84
C LYS A 72 4.92 9.31 -29.59
N ASP A 73 5.72 9.13 -28.54
CA ASP A 73 5.25 8.56 -27.28
C ASP A 73 4.25 9.48 -26.58
N LEU A 74 4.48 10.80 -26.61
CA LEU A 74 3.55 11.82 -26.10
C LEU A 74 2.21 11.82 -26.85
N VAL A 75 2.24 11.69 -28.17
CA VAL A 75 1.01 11.57 -28.98
C VAL A 75 0.25 10.30 -28.61
N GLY A 76 0.92 9.16 -28.50
CA GLY A 76 0.30 7.92 -28.04
C GLY A 76 -0.34 8.08 -26.66
N LEU A 77 0.36 8.72 -25.72
CA LEU A 77 -0.18 8.98 -24.38
C LEU A 77 -1.47 9.83 -24.44
N LEU A 78 -1.49 10.90 -25.24
CA LEU A 78 -2.65 11.77 -25.40
C LEU A 78 -3.86 11.07 -26.03
N GLU A 79 -3.66 10.03 -26.84
CA GLU A 79 -4.75 9.21 -27.39
C GLU A 79 -5.35 8.26 -26.33
N PHE A 80 -4.52 7.64 -25.50
CA PHE A 80 -4.97 6.67 -24.50
C PHE A 80 -5.45 7.30 -23.19
N LEU A 81 -4.87 8.43 -22.78
CA LEU A 81 -5.19 9.12 -21.54
C LEU A 81 -6.66 9.51 -21.39
N PRO A 82 -7.34 10.15 -22.36
CA PRO A 82 -8.75 10.52 -22.22
C PRO A 82 -9.66 9.29 -22.14
N ARG A 83 -9.29 8.17 -22.79
CA ARG A 83 -10.06 6.91 -22.68
C ARG A 83 -9.96 6.33 -21.27
N ASN A 84 -8.77 6.30 -20.70
CA ASN A 84 -8.53 5.82 -19.34
C ASN A 84 -9.15 6.75 -18.30
N LEU A 85 -9.09 8.06 -18.51
CA LEU A 85 -9.74 9.05 -17.65
C LEU A 85 -11.26 8.92 -17.71
N ARG A 86 -11.87 8.75 -18.89
CA ARG A 86 -13.30 8.46 -19.02
C ARG A 86 -13.70 7.18 -18.30
N TRP A 87 -12.90 6.12 -18.40
CA TRP A 87 -13.16 4.88 -17.67
C TRP A 87 -13.05 5.07 -16.16
N ALA A 88 -12.02 5.77 -15.68
CA ALA A 88 -11.83 6.09 -14.27
C ALA A 88 -12.98 6.95 -13.73
N MET A 89 -13.39 7.99 -14.47
CA MET A 89 -14.53 8.85 -14.12
C MET A 89 -15.86 8.12 -14.18
N LYS A 90 -16.07 7.21 -15.14
CA LYS A 90 -17.28 6.39 -15.21
C LYS A 90 -17.34 5.38 -14.07
N LYS A 91 -16.20 4.80 -13.70
CA LYS A 91 -16.09 3.98 -12.48
C LYS A 91 -16.33 4.84 -11.25
N LEU A 92 -15.92 6.13 -11.30
CA LEU A 92 -16.10 7.04 -10.18
C LEU A 92 -17.55 7.46 -9.94
N ALA A 93 -18.23 7.81 -11.03
CA ALA A 93 -19.61 8.26 -11.02
C ALA A 93 -20.62 7.14 -10.67
N ARG A 94 -20.25 5.86 -10.86
CA ARG A 94 -21.14 4.73 -10.52
C ARG A 94 -21.34 4.52 -9.02
N ASN A 95 -20.66 5.28 -8.16
CA ASN A 95 -20.76 5.18 -6.70
C ASN A 95 -20.41 3.76 -6.14
N ASP A 96 -19.89 2.87 -6.98
CA ASP A 96 -19.46 1.50 -6.65
C ASP A 96 -18.05 1.46 -6.04
N TYR A 97 -17.59 2.56 -5.45
CA TYR A 97 -16.45 2.45 -4.55
C TYR A 97 -16.94 1.92 -3.22
N ALA A 98 -16.79 0.61 -3.06
CA ALA A 98 -16.29 0.12 -1.79
C ALA A 98 -14.86 0.69 -1.62
N ILE A 99 -14.74 1.98 -1.24
CA ILE A 99 -13.55 2.41 -0.53
C ILE A 99 -13.60 1.58 0.74
N GLU A 100 -12.83 0.49 0.76
CA GLU A 100 -12.66 -0.31 1.96
C GLU A 100 -11.83 0.55 2.91
N ILE A 101 -12.49 1.51 3.57
CA ILE A 101 -11.90 2.32 4.62
C ILE A 101 -11.70 1.34 5.77
N LYS A 102 -10.55 0.68 5.79
CA LYS A 102 -10.05 -0.11 6.91
C LYS A 102 -9.64 0.83 8.04
N SER A 103 -10.61 1.60 8.55
CA SER A 103 -10.44 2.34 9.79
C SER A 103 -10.80 1.42 10.95
N PRO A 104 -9.87 1.13 11.87
CA PRO A 104 -10.16 0.37 13.09
C PRO A 104 -11.33 0.97 13.88
N ASP A 105 -11.53 2.28 13.77
CA ASP A 105 -12.54 3.01 14.54
C ASP A 105 -13.96 2.79 14.01
N THR A 106 -14.14 2.68 12.70
CA THR A 106 -15.46 2.43 12.10
C THR A 106 -15.92 1.00 12.38
N ALA A 107 -15.00 0.02 12.31
CA ALA A 107 -15.29 -1.36 12.67
C ALA A 107 -15.63 -1.50 14.17
N ARG A 108 -14.89 -0.79 15.03
CA ARG A 108 -15.18 -0.74 16.47
C ARG A 108 -16.54 -0.12 16.74
N LEU A 109 -16.88 0.98 16.08
CA LEU A 109 -18.18 1.65 16.26
C LEU A 109 -19.34 0.72 15.90
N ALA A 110 -19.25 -0.02 14.79
CA ALA A 110 -20.25 -1.00 14.40
C ALA A 110 -20.44 -2.10 15.48
N VAL A 111 -19.35 -2.61 16.05
CA VAL A 111 -19.38 -3.60 17.14
C VAL A 111 -19.94 -3.02 18.44
N PHE A 112 -19.65 -1.75 18.76
CA PHE A 112 -20.25 -1.07 19.91
C PHE A 112 -21.75 -0.86 19.74
N MET A 113 -22.19 -0.43 18.55
CA MET A 113 -23.60 -0.24 18.23
C MET A 113 -24.38 -1.56 18.29
N ASP A 114 -23.86 -2.64 17.70
CA ASP A 114 -24.51 -3.95 17.72
C ASP A 114 -24.67 -4.48 19.16
N ARG A 115 -23.63 -4.33 19.99
CA ARG A 115 -23.70 -4.70 21.42
C ARG A 115 -24.72 -3.86 22.20
N GLY A 116 -24.80 -2.55 21.91
CA GLY A 116 -25.79 -1.66 22.49
C GLY A 116 -27.22 -2.06 22.14
N THR A 117 -27.49 -2.27 20.84
CA THR A 117 -28.81 -2.68 20.34
C THR A 117 -29.25 -4.01 20.92
N ARG A 118 -28.37 -5.02 20.97
CA ARG A 118 -28.67 -6.33 21.59
C ARG A 118 -28.96 -6.22 23.07
N ARG A 119 -28.27 -5.33 23.80
CA ARG A 119 -28.56 -5.08 25.23
C ARG A 119 -29.94 -4.46 25.40
N ILE A 120 -30.28 -3.45 24.59
CA ILE A 120 -31.58 -2.78 24.62
C ILE A 120 -32.71 -3.77 24.31
N ALA A 121 -32.59 -4.53 23.22
CA ALA A 121 -33.60 -5.52 22.84
C ALA A 121 -33.83 -6.57 23.94
N ARG A 122 -32.77 -7.01 24.63
CA ARG A 122 -32.89 -7.93 25.77
C ARG A 122 -33.57 -7.30 26.97
N SER A 123 -33.24 -6.05 27.31
CA SER A 123 -33.90 -5.33 28.39
C SER A 123 -35.40 -5.15 28.11
N ILE A 124 -35.79 -4.79 26.89
CA ILE A 124 -37.20 -4.63 26.51
C ILE A 124 -37.96 -5.95 26.67
N ASN A 125 -37.42 -7.05 26.13
CA ASN A 125 -38.03 -8.37 26.26
C ASN A 125 -38.15 -8.83 27.72
N ALA A 126 -37.10 -8.61 28.53
CA ALA A 126 -37.13 -8.96 29.94
C ALA A 126 -38.18 -8.16 30.72
N THR A 127 -38.28 -6.84 30.48
CA THR A 127 -39.32 -6.00 31.10
C THR A 127 -40.72 -6.46 30.70
N GLY A 128 -40.93 -6.82 29.43
CA GLY A 128 -42.21 -7.37 28.96
C GLY A 128 -42.59 -8.67 29.67
N LEU A 129 -41.65 -9.59 29.83
CA LEU A 129 -41.86 -10.85 30.55
C LEU A 129 -42.15 -10.63 32.05
N LEU A 130 -41.47 -9.66 32.67
CA LEU A 130 -41.72 -9.31 34.08
C LEU A 130 -43.11 -8.71 34.27
N ILE A 131 -43.54 -7.79 33.40
CA ILE A 131 -44.89 -7.20 33.47
C ILE A 131 -45.95 -8.27 33.20
N ALA A 132 -45.78 -9.09 32.16
CA ALA A 132 -46.72 -10.16 31.84
C ALA A 132 -46.82 -11.20 32.98
N GLY A 133 -45.68 -11.57 33.58
CA GLY A 133 -45.63 -12.46 34.73
C GLY A 133 -46.32 -11.86 35.96
N ALA A 134 -46.07 -10.59 36.28
CA ALA A 134 -46.73 -9.90 37.38
C ALA A 134 -48.26 -9.82 37.20
N LEU A 135 -48.73 -9.53 35.98
CA LEU A 135 -50.16 -9.53 35.66
C LEU A 135 -50.77 -10.94 35.77
N MET A 136 -50.06 -11.99 35.35
CA MET A 136 -50.51 -13.39 35.49
C MET A 136 -50.60 -13.85 36.94
N VAL A 137 -49.70 -13.39 37.81
CA VAL A 137 -49.81 -13.63 39.27
C VAL A 137 -51.05 -12.95 39.84
N GLN A 138 -51.35 -11.71 39.41
CA GLN A 138 -52.52 -10.98 39.90
C GLN A 138 -53.85 -11.47 39.31
N ALA A 139 -53.85 -11.96 38.07
CA ALA A 139 -55.05 -12.41 37.37
C ALA A 139 -55.65 -13.71 37.95
N ASP A 140 -54.93 -14.39 38.84
CA ASP A 140 -55.37 -15.58 39.60
C ASP A 140 -56.09 -16.64 38.74
N LYS A 141 -55.53 -16.90 37.55
CA LYS A 141 -56.06 -17.86 36.58
C LYS A 141 -54.95 -18.79 36.11
N GLY A 142 -55.01 -20.07 36.51
CA GLY A 142 -54.08 -21.11 36.04
C GLY A 142 -53.91 -22.28 37.01
N TYR A 143 -52.83 -23.05 36.83
CA TYR A 143 -52.41 -24.08 37.78
C TYR A 143 -51.66 -23.40 38.93
N HIS A 144 -52.15 -23.53 40.16
CA HIS A 144 -51.59 -22.89 41.35
C HIS A 144 -50.71 -23.87 42.10
N TRP A 145 -49.56 -23.40 42.60
CA TRP A 145 -48.79 -24.11 43.60
C TRP A 145 -48.68 -23.23 44.85
N ASP A 146 -49.27 -23.71 45.94
CA ASP A 146 -49.27 -23.18 47.31
C ASP A 146 -49.87 -21.78 47.55
N ASP A 147 -50.03 -20.95 46.51
CA ASP A 147 -50.85 -19.71 46.43
C ASP A 147 -50.47 -18.86 45.19
N PHE A 148 -49.39 -19.21 44.48
CA PHE A 148 -48.91 -18.46 43.32
C PHE A 148 -49.24 -19.16 41.99
N SER A 149 -49.61 -18.37 40.99
CA SER A 149 -49.80 -18.86 39.62
C SER A 149 -48.46 -19.31 39.02
N VAL A 150 -48.36 -20.60 38.66
CA VAL A 150 -47.14 -21.20 38.11
C VAL A 150 -46.73 -20.53 36.78
N SER A 151 -47.70 -20.12 35.95
CA SER A 151 -47.44 -19.41 34.70
C SER A 151 -46.79 -18.04 34.95
N GLY A 152 -47.20 -17.31 35.98
CA GLY A 152 -46.60 -16.03 36.36
C GLY A 152 -45.15 -16.17 36.84
N LEU A 153 -44.89 -17.16 37.71
CA LEU A 153 -43.54 -17.44 38.20
C LEU A 153 -42.58 -17.86 37.07
N THR A 154 -43.04 -18.67 36.12
CA THR A 154 -42.20 -19.08 34.97
C THR A 154 -41.84 -17.91 34.06
N LEU A 155 -42.76 -16.97 33.82
CA LEU A 155 -42.49 -15.76 33.02
C LEU A 155 -41.50 -14.83 33.72
N ILE A 156 -41.63 -14.64 35.04
CA ILE A 156 -40.70 -13.84 35.83
C ILE A 156 -39.30 -14.49 35.84
N ALA A 157 -39.23 -15.81 36.05
CA ALA A 157 -37.97 -16.55 36.01
C ALA A 157 -37.28 -16.44 34.63
N LEU A 158 -38.05 -16.55 33.54
CA LEU A 158 -37.55 -16.36 32.18
C LEU A 158 -37.05 -14.93 31.94
N GLY A 159 -37.77 -13.91 32.42
CA GLY A 159 -37.35 -12.51 32.34
C GLY A 159 -36.02 -12.25 33.06
N ILE A 160 -35.88 -12.76 34.28
CA ILE A 160 -34.66 -12.67 35.09
C ILE A 160 -33.50 -13.41 34.41
N PHE A 161 -33.76 -14.62 33.88
CA PHE A 161 -32.77 -15.39 33.13
C PHE A 161 -32.26 -14.64 31.89
N PHE A 162 -33.14 -13.92 31.18
CA PHE A 162 -32.76 -13.15 30.00
C PHE A 162 -31.87 -11.93 30.32
N ILE A 163 -32.01 -11.36 31.52
CA ILE A 163 -31.16 -10.28 32.05
C ILE A 163 -29.79 -10.82 32.47
N LEU A 164 -29.77 -11.94 33.19
CA LEU A 164 -28.55 -12.54 33.75
C LEU A 164 -27.70 -13.26 32.70
N ARG A 165 -28.26 -13.62 31.54
CA ARG A 165 -27.50 -14.28 30.48
C ARG A 165 -26.39 -13.35 29.98
N PRO A 166 -25.10 -13.69 30.20
CA PRO A 166 -24.00 -12.86 29.74
C PRO A 166 -24.06 -12.77 28.21
N GLY A 167 -24.11 -11.54 27.70
CA GLY A 167 -23.98 -11.30 26.27
C GLY A 167 -22.55 -11.62 25.87
N LYS A 168 -22.36 -12.71 25.13
CA LYS A 168 -21.13 -12.91 24.36
C LYS A 168 -21.11 -11.93 23.20
#